data_AF-A0A2W4MS88-F1
#
_entry.id   AF-A0A2W4MS88-F1
#
_cell.length_a   1.000
_cell.length_b   1.000
_cell.length_c   1.000
_cell.angle_alpha   90.00
_cell.angle_beta   90.00
_cell.angle_gamma   90.00
#
_symmetry.space_group_name_H-M   'P 1'
#
loop_
_entity.id
_entity.type
_entity.pdbx_description
1 polymer ?
#
loop_
_entity_poly.entity_id
_entity_poly.type
_entity_poly.pdbx_seq_one_letter_code
_entity_poly.pdbx_strand_id
1 'polypeptide(L)' 'GARYTWKAGTSRIDPGVPEADVTLAWATFSEAADQAGLSRRYGGIHFAEADLVGRTLGRLVGDRVWQVAQGYLQGRPA' A
#
# COMPACT_ATOMS: atom_id res chain seq x y z
N GLY A 1 9.40 6.82 -4.70
CA GLY A 1 9.23 6.20 -3.38
C GLY A 1 8.36 7.04 -2.47
N ALA A 2 8.30 6.68 -1.20
CA ALA A 2 7.59 7.44 -0.16
C ALA A 2 8.31 7.27 1.18
N ARG A 3 8.00 8.15 2.15
CA ARG A 3 8.47 8.05 3.53
C ARG A 3 7.35 8.50 4.46
N TYR A 4 7.21 7.81 5.59
CA TYR A 4 6.26 8.18 6.63
C TYR A 4 6.88 7.96 8.01
N THR A 5 6.77 8.97 8.88
CA THR A 5 7.19 8.87 10.28
C THR A 5 5.97 8.73 11.16
N TRP A 6 5.88 7.59 11.84
CA TRP A 6 4.91 7.34 12.90
C TRP A 6 5.47 7.90 14.21
N LYS A 7 4.72 8.81 14.84
CA LYS A 7 5.17 9.49 16.05
C LYS A 7 5.08 8.60 17.29
N ALA A 8 6.05 8.75 18.19
CA ALA A 8 6.06 8.04 19.46
C ALA A 8 4.73 8.18 20.21
N GLY A 9 4.24 7.09 20.81
CA GLY A 9 3.05 7.08 21.65
C GLY A 9 1.70 7.27 20.95
N THR A 10 1.65 7.36 19.62
CA THR A 10 0.42 7.73 18.89
C THR A 10 -0.41 6.56 18.37
N SER A 11 -0.03 5.31 18.67
CA SER A 11 -0.85 4.15 18.31
C SER A 11 -2.23 4.23 18.99
N ARG A 12 -3.28 3.96 18.20
CA ARG A 12 -4.67 3.89 18.69
C ARG A 12 -5.03 2.54 19.28
N ILE A 13 -4.25 1.51 18.98
CA ILE A 13 -4.49 0.13 19.42
C ILE A 13 -3.73 -0.14 20.71
N ASP A 14 -2.53 0.42 20.83
CA ASP A 14 -1.66 0.28 22.00
C ASP A 14 -1.08 1.65 22.38
N PRO A 15 -1.80 2.43 23.20
CA PRO A 15 -1.37 3.77 23.60
C PRO A 15 0.02 3.75 24.25
N GLY A 16 0.91 4.66 23.87
CA GLY A 16 2.30 4.67 24.31
C GLY A 16 3.28 3.97 23.34
N VAL A 17 2.75 3.25 22.34
CA VAL A 17 3.55 2.67 21.25
C VAL A 17 3.48 3.54 19.98
N PRO A 18 4.59 3.64 19.18
CA PRO A 18 5.94 3.16 19.48
C PRO A 18 6.63 4.02 20.55
N GLU A 19 7.62 3.48 21.26
CA GLU A 19 8.35 4.21 22.31
C GLU A 19 9.19 5.38 21.76
N ALA A 20 9.50 5.36 20.47
CA ALA A 20 10.20 6.40 19.74
C ALA A 20 9.61 6.57 18.34
N ASP A 21 9.91 7.70 17.68
CA ASP A 21 9.51 7.93 16.30
C ASP A 21 10.05 6.80 15.38
N VAL A 22 9.15 6.11 14.69
CA VAL A 22 9.50 5.08 13.71
C VAL A 22 9.33 5.67 12.33
N THR A 23 10.35 5.55 11.48
CA THR A 23 10.21 5.95 10.08
C THR A 23 10.27 4.76 9.14
N LEU A 24 9.24 4.64 8.31
CA LEU A 24 9.22 3.75 7.15
C LEU A 24 9.58 4.55 5.90
N ALA A 25 10.38 3.94 5.01
CA ALA A 25 10.75 4.52 3.73
C ALA A 25 10.79 3.44 2.65
N TRP A 26 10.38 3.82 1.44
CA TRP A 26 10.33 2.96 0.27
C TRP A 26 10.94 3.70 -0.91
N ALA A 27 11.83 3.07 -1.66
CA ALA A 27 12.44 3.64 -2.86
C ALA A 27 11.42 3.67 -4.02
N THR A 28 10.56 2.64 -4.11
CA THR A 28 9.58 2.48 -5.19
C THR A 28 8.15 2.40 -4.65
N PHE A 29 7.15 2.66 -5.51
CA PHE A 29 5.75 2.38 -5.16
C PHE A 29 5.48 0.88 -5.04
N SER A 30 6.25 0.04 -5.73
CA SER A 30 6.17 -1.42 -5.61
C SER A 30 6.54 -1.89 -4.20
N GLU A 31 7.64 -1.39 -3.64
CA GLU A 31 8.03 -1.69 -2.25
C GLU A 31 6.97 -1.22 -1.24
N ALA A 32 6.38 -0.05 -1.47
CA ALA A 32 5.30 0.46 -0.63
C ALA A 32 4.05 -0.44 -0.69
N ALA A 33 3.66 -0.88 -1.89
CA ALA A 33 2.55 -1.82 -2.09
C ALA A 33 2.86 -3.19 -1.45
N ASP A 34 4.11 -3.63 -1.52
CA ASP A 34 4.54 -4.89 -0.89
C ASP A 34 4.46 -4.82 0.64
N GLN A 35 4.85 -3.69 1.25
CA GLN A 35 4.69 -3.53 2.70
C GLN A 35 3.22 -3.34 3.11
N ALA A 36 2.40 -2.70 2.28
CA ALA A 36 0.96 -2.60 2.51
C ALA A 36 0.31 -4.01 2.58
N GLY A 37 0.69 -4.92 1.68
CA GLY A 37 0.27 -6.32 1.73
C GLY A 37 0.74 -7.06 3.00
N LEU A 38 2.02 -6.91 3.36
CA LEU A 38 2.59 -7.48 4.59
C LEU A 38 1.86 -6.99 5.85
N SER A 39 1.45 -5.72 5.89
CA SER A 39 0.72 -5.15 7.04
C SER A 39 -0.55 -5.94 7.38
N ARG A 40 -1.22 -6.52 6.38
CA ARG A 40 -2.44 -7.32 6.55
C ARG A 40 -2.15 -8.68 7.19
N ARG A 41 -0.96 -9.23 6.90
CA ARG A 41 -0.46 -10.44 7.57
C ARG A 41 -0.07 -10.16 9.02
N TYR A 42 0.64 -9.06 9.27
CA TYR A 42 1.00 -8.64 10.63
C TYR A 42 -0.24 -8.35 11.49
N GLY A 43 -1.28 -7.76 10.90
CA GLY A 43 -2.57 -7.56 11.56
C GLY A 43 -3.40 -8.82 11.75
N GLY A 44 -2.94 -10.00 11.28
CA GLY A 44 -3.64 -11.28 11.46
C GLY A 44 -4.92 -11.44 10.63
N ILE A 45 -5.12 -10.64 9.57
CA ILE A 45 -6.38 -10.59 8.81
C ILE A 45 -6.25 -11.09 7.35
N HIS A 46 -5.07 -11.52 6.92
CA HIS A 46 -4.85 -12.16 5.61
C HIS A 46 -3.76 -13.24 5.68
N PHE A 47 -3.96 -14.34 4.94
CA PHE A 47 -2.92 -15.33 4.67
C PHE A 47 -1.94 -14.84 3.59
N ALA A 48 -0.75 -15.46 3.52
CA ALA A 48 0.29 -15.07 2.56
C ALA A 48 -0.17 -15.18 1.09
N GLU A 49 -0.92 -16.23 0.75
CA GLU A 49 -1.44 -16.41 -0.60
C GLU A 49 -2.40 -15.28 -1.00
N ALA A 50 -3.33 -14.91 -0.12
CA ALA A 50 -4.28 -13.83 -0.36
C ALA A 50 -3.58 -12.48 -0.60
N ASP A 51 -2.48 -12.22 0.12
CA ASP A 51 -1.64 -11.05 -0.09
C ASP A 51 -0.97 -11.07 -1.49
N LEU A 52 -0.27 -12.17 -1.84
CA LEU A 52 0.45 -12.27 -3.11
C LEU A 52 -0.48 -12.22 -4.34
N VAL A 53 -1.63 -12.90 -4.27
CA VAL A 53 -2.66 -12.84 -5.32
C VAL A 53 -3.25 -11.44 -5.41
N GLY A 54 -3.54 -10.79 -4.26
CA GLY A 54 -4.05 -9.42 -4.21
C GLY A 54 -3.10 -8.40 -4.87
N ARG A 55 -1.79 -8.50 -4.63
CA ARG A 55 -0.78 -7.65 -5.30
C ARG A 55 -0.79 -7.83 -6.81
N THR A 56 -0.89 -9.08 -7.27
CA THR A 56 -0.94 -9.41 -8.69
C THR A 56 -2.19 -8.84 -9.34
N LEU A 57 -3.36 -9.04 -8.72
CA LEU A 57 -4.61 -8.44 -9.18
C LEU A 57 -4.55 -6.91 -9.23
N GLY A 58 -3.98 -6.28 -8.19
CA GLY A 58 -3.81 -4.82 -8.14
C GLY A 58 -3.02 -4.26 -9.32
N ARG A 59 -1.97 -4.96 -9.77
CA ARG A 59 -1.21 -4.58 -10.98
C ARG A 59 -2.08 -4.64 -12.24
N LEU A 60 -2.82 -5.73 -12.44
CA LEU A 60 -3.71 -5.89 -13.60
C LEU A 60 -4.80 -4.81 -13.63
N VAL A 61 -5.39 -4.50 -12.48
CA VAL A 61 -6.39 -3.42 -12.35
C VAL A 61 -5.74 -2.07 -12.64
N GLY A 62 -4.55 -1.80 -12.10
CA GLY A 62 -3.81 -0.56 -12.35
C GLY A 62 -3.53 -0.34 -13.82
N ASP A 63 -3.01 -1.36 -14.52
CA ASP A 63 -2.73 -1.31 -15.96
C ASP A 63 -4.01 -1.04 -16.76
N ARG A 64 -5.12 -1.71 -16.40
CA ARG A 64 -6.40 -1.52 -17.07
C ARG A 64 -6.95 -0.12 -16.86
N VAL A 65 -6.93 0.38 -15.63
CA VAL A 65 -7.43 1.73 -15.30
C VAL A 65 -6.57 2.79 -15.99
N TRP A 66 -5.25 2.61 -16.04
CA TRP A 66 -4.36 3.51 -16.76
C TRP A 66 -4.72 3.60 -18.24
N GLN A 67 -4.91 2.47 -18.92
CA GLN A 67 -5.32 2.46 -20.33
C GLN A 67 -6.64 3.20 -20.57
N VAL A 68 -7.63 3.00 -19.68
CA VAL A 68 -8.92 3.70 -19.77
C VAL A 68 -8.73 5.21 -19.56
N ALA A 69 -7.96 5.60 -18.55
CA ALA A 69 -7.65 7.00 -18.26
C ALA A 69 -6.98 7.69 -19.45
N GLN A 70 -6.04 7.01 -20.11
CA GLN A 70 -5.40 7.53 -21.33
C GLN A 70 -6.42 7.76 -22.46
N GLY A 71 -7.45 6.93 -22.58
CA GLY A 71 -8.55 7.14 -23.52
C GLY A 71 -9.30 8.45 -23.26
N TYR A 72 -9.65 8.72 -22.00
CA TYR A 72 -10.30 9.97 -21.60
C TYR A 72 -9.42 11.19 -21.85
N LEU A 73 -8.14 11.10 -21.51
CA LEU A 73 -7.17 12.18 -21.73
C LEU A 73 -6.97 12.48 -23.22
N GLN A 74 -7.25 11.52 -24.10
CA GLN A 74 -7.20 11.67 -25.56
C GLN A 74 -8.57 12.05 -26.17
N GLY A 75 -9.57 12.36 -25.34
CA GLY A 75 -10.89 12.82 -25.80
C GLY A 75 -11.84 11.72 -26.25
N ARG A 76 -11.57 10.44 -25.92
CA ARG A 76 -12.57 9.38 -26.11
C ARG A 76 -13.67 9.56 -25.05
N PRO A 77 -14.95 9.56 -25.44
CA PRO A 77 -16.04 9.55 -24.48
C PRO A 77 -16.05 8.25 -23.66
N ALA A 78 -16.74 8.29 -22.52
CA ALA A 78 -17.00 7.15 -21.64
C ALA A 78 -17.92 6.11 -22.26
#